data_AF-A0A947VAF2-F1
#
_entry.id   AF-A0A947VAF2-F1
#
_cell.length_a   1.000
_cell.length_b   1.000
_cell.length_c   1.000
_cell.angle_alpha   90.00
_cell.angle_beta   90.00
_cell.angle_gamma   90.00
#
_symmetry.space_group_name_H-M   'P 1'
#
loop_
_entity.id
_entity.type
_entity.pdbx_description
1 polymer ?
#
loop_
_entity_poly.entity_id
_entity_poly.type
_entity_poly.pdbx_seq_one_letter_code
_entity_poly.pdbx_strand_id
1 'polypeptide(L)' 'MANHKSAEKRNRQNQLQRLRNRSNKSKMKGVVKKVLEAIELKSGDQAQEALKTAIPVI' A
#
# COMPACT_ATOMS: atom_id res chain seq x y z
N MET A 1 -28.24 -5.09 -5.01
CA MET A 1 -28.05 -6.50 -4.62
C MET A 1 -27.40 -7.25 -5.78
N ALA A 2 -26.64 -8.31 -5.52
CA ALA A 2 -26.12 -9.15 -6.60
C ALA A 2 -27.26 -10.07 -7.07
N ASN A 3 -28.04 -9.60 -8.04
CA ASN A 3 -29.28 -10.27 -8.44
C ASN A 3 -29.06 -11.55 -9.29
N HIS A 4 -27.80 -11.86 -9.63
CA HIS A 4 -27.43 -13.03 -10.41
C HIS A 4 -26.26 -13.77 -9.76
N LYS A 5 -26.19 -15.09 -9.93
CA LYS A 5 -25.10 -15.95 -9.41
C LYS A 5 -23.71 -15.44 -9.81
N SER A 6 -23.58 -14.90 -11.03
CA SER A 6 -22.35 -14.27 -11.53
C SER A 6 -21.98 -13.00 -10.75
N ALA A 7 -22.96 -12.16 -10.41
CA ALA A 7 -22.76 -10.95 -9.61
C ALA A 7 -22.35 -11.28 -8.17
N GLU A 8 -22.92 -12.32 -7.57
CA GLU A 8 -22.53 -12.77 -6.22
C GLU A 8 -21.08 -13.27 -6.19
N LYS A 9 -20.69 -14.04 -7.21
CA LYS A 9 -19.30 -14.47 -7.40
C LYS A 9 -18.36 -13.28 -7.53
N ARG A 10 -18.70 -12.30 -8.38
CA ARG A 10 -17.91 -11.07 -8.55
C ARG A 10 -17.78 -10.30 -7.24
N ASN A 11 -18.85 -10.16 -6.47
CA ASN A 11 -18.80 -9.49 -5.17
C ASN A 11 -17.83 -10.18 -4.19
N ARG A 12 -17.86 -11.52 -4.10
CA ARG A 12 -16.91 -12.27 -3.27
C ARG A 12 -15.45 -12.06 -3.71
N GLN A 13 -15.21 -12.09 -5.02
CA GLN A 13 -13.87 -11.84 -5.58
C GLN A 13 -13.40 -10.41 -5.30
N ASN A 14 -14.28 -9.42 -5.47
CA ASN A 14 -13.99 -8.02 -5.22
C ASN A 14 -13.64 -7.77 -3.75
N GLN A 15 -14.30 -8.44 -2.81
CA GLN A 15 -13.98 -8.32 -1.37
C GLN A 15 -12.55 -8.82 -1.09
N LEU A 16 -12.18 -9.99 -1.62
CA LEU A 16 -10.83 -10.55 -1.47
C LEU A 16 -9.77 -9.61 -2.09
N GLN A 17 -10.03 -9.12 -3.30
CA GLN A 17 -9.12 -8.20 -3.98
C GLN A 17 -9.01 -6.85 -3.24
N ARG A 18 -10.12 -6.33 -2.72
CA ARG A 18 -10.15 -5.11 -1.91
C ARG A 18 -9.26 -5.25 -0.68
N LEU A 19 -9.33 -6.36 0.05
CA LEU A 19 -8.49 -6.58 1.24
C LEU A 19 -7.00 -6.59 0.91
N ARG A 20 -6.60 -7.31 -0.15
CA ARG A 20 -5.22 -7.36 -0.62
C ARG A 20 -4.71 -5.99 -1.05
N ASN A 21 -5.48 -5.30 -1.90
CA ASN A 21 -5.12 -3.97 -2.41
C ASN A 21 -5.05 -2.93 -1.29
N ARG A 22 -5.96 -3.01 -0.30
CA ARG A 22 -5.93 -2.13 0.87
C ARG A 22 -4.65 -2.32 1.67
N SER A 23 -4.26 -3.57 1.93
CA SER A 23 -3.02 -3.89 2.66
C SER A 23 -1.79 -3.34 1.92
N ASN A 24 -1.67 -3.62 0.62
CA ASN A 24 -0.54 -3.17 -0.20
C ASN A 24 -0.46 -1.65 -0.26
N LYS A 25 -1.60 -0.97 -0.49
CA LYS A 25 -1.68 0.49 -0.53
C LYS A 25 -1.32 1.12 0.81
N SER A 26 -1.73 0.51 1.92
CA SER A 26 -1.38 0.97 3.27
C SER A 26 0.12 0.84 3.52
N LYS A 27 0.71 -0.31 3.15
CA LYS A 27 2.15 -0.56 3.28
C LYS A 27 2.96 0.45 2.47
N MET A 28 2.63 0.65 1.20
CA MET A 28 3.28 1.62 0.33
C MET A 28 3.22 3.04 0.91
N LYS A 29 2.03 3.51 1.31
CA LYS A 29 1.87 4.84 1.94
C LYS A 29 2.70 4.99 3.21
N GLY A 30 2.77 3.96 4.04
CA GLY A 30 3.54 3.98 5.28
C GLY A 30 5.04 4.12 5.03
N VAL A 31 5.59 3.39 4.06
CA VAL A 31 7.03 3.49 3.74
C VAL A 31 7.36 4.85 3.09
N VAL A 32 6.50 5.36 2.20
CA VAL A 32 6.66 6.71 1.64
C VAL A 32 6.66 7.77 2.74
N LYS A 33 5.77 7.67 3.73
CA LYS A 33 5.71 8.62 4.86
C LYS A 33 7.03 8.64 5.65
N LYS A 34 7.63 7.48 5.92
CA LYS A 34 8.92 7.38 6.63
C LYS A 34 10.05 8.07 5.87
N VAL A 35 10.07 7.95 4.54
CA VAL A 35 11.06 8.66 3.70
C VAL A 35 10.86 10.17 3.81
N LEU A 36 9.61 10.65 3.73
CA LEU A 36 9.29 12.07 3.86
C LEU A 36 9.67 12.61 5.25
N GLU A 37 9.37 11.88 6.32
CA GLU A 37 9.74 12.25 7.69
C GLU A 37 11.27 12.33 7.86
N ALA A 38 12.02 11.38 7.30
CA ALA A 38 13.50 11.41 7.35
C ALA A 38 14.08 12.62 6.60
N ILE A 39 13.45 13.02 5.48
CA ILE A 39 13.82 14.23 4.72
C ILE A 39 13.53 15.50 5.52
N GLU A 40 12.35 15.59 6.16
CA GLU A 40 11.97 16.74 6.99
C GLU A 40 12.92 16.93 8.18
N LEU A 41 13.39 15.82 8.77
CA LEU A 41 14.38 15.82 9.86
C LEU A 41 15.82 16.13 9.40
N LYS A 42 16.03 16.42 8.11
CA LYS A 42 17.35 16.70 7.48
C LYS A 42 18.41 15.61 7.73
N SER A 43 17.98 14.38 7.96
CA SER A 43 18.88 13.24 8.13
C SER A 43 19.12 12.55 6.79
N GLY A 44 20.18 12.98 6.08
CA GLY A 44 20.51 12.48 4.73
C GLY A 44 20.72 10.96 4.68
N ASP A 45 21.46 10.42 5.63
CA ASP A 45 21.77 8.98 5.69
C ASP A 45 20.49 8.16 5.95
N GLN A 46 19.64 8.59 6.89
CA GLN A 46 18.39 7.92 7.21
C GLN A 46 17.38 7.99 6.06
N ALA A 47 17.34 9.12 5.34
CA ALA A 47 16.50 9.27 4.16
C ALA A 47 16.94 8.31 3.04
N GLN A 48 18.25 8.14 2.84
CA GLN A 48 18.78 7.25 1.82
C GLN A 48 18.53 5.76 2.15
N GLU A 49 18.66 5.37 3.42
CA GLU A 49 18.30 4.03 3.88
C GLU A 49 16.79 3.77 3.76
N ALA A 50 15.97 4.71 4.22
CA ALA A 50 14.52 4.62 4.10
C ALA A 50 14.09 4.50 2.62
N LEU A 51 14.73 5.24 1.72
CA LEU A 51 14.45 5.17 0.28
C LEU A 51 14.79 3.80 -0.31
N LYS A 52 15.95 3.21 0.04
CA LYS A 52 16.32 1.85 -0.39
C LYS A 52 15.29 0.81 0.02
N THR A 53 14.69 0.96 1.22
CA THR A 53 13.60 0.08 1.66
C THR A 53 12.24 0.36 1.00
N ALA A 54 12.03 1.59 0.51
CA ALA A 54 10.81 2.01 -0.18
C ALA A 54 10.71 1.48 -1.61
N ILE A 55 11.82 1.49 -2.36
CA ILE A 55 11.90 1.06 -3.76
C ILE A 55 11.25 -0.31 -4.03
N PRO A 56 11.54 -1.40 -3.28
CA PRO A 56 10.94 -2.71 -3.56
C PRO A 56 9.47 -2.84 -3.14
N VAL A 57 8.91 -1.87 -2.43
CA VAL A 57 7.51 -1.87 -1.94
C VAL A 57 6.57 -1.12 -2.89
N ILE A 58 7.11 -0.22 -3.73
CA ILE A 58 6.40 0.57 -4.72
C ILE A 58 6.26 -0.25 -6.01
#